data_AF-A0A7S3NEK6-F1
#
_entry.id   AF-A0A7S3NEK6-F1
#
_cell.length_a   1.000
_cell.length_b   1.000
_cell.length_c   1.000
_cell.angle_alpha   90.00
_cell.angle_beta   90.00
_cell.angle_gamma   90.00
#
_symmetry.space_group_name_H-M   'P 1'
#
loop_
_entity.id
_entity.type
_entity.pdbx_description
1 polymer ?
#
loop_
_entity_poly.entity_id
_entity_poly.type
_entity_poly.pdbx_seq_one_letter_code
_entity_poly.pdbx_strand_id
1 'polypeptide(L)'
;GGVFHIEIKFTELYPTEPPTIRLFTPLTHPNVFGTTICLDMLNTNDRILYQGWTSGYTVQSVLLQLQSFLFEQPPKDSEEKIKEEVKKANEFKDLAVGHKGPLSPYPAFSTKEKDLDNFVLDMDDLELLEQEVVCFHTRLRLSKKETTLGAGITLSRLPRTGEIRSVNTTLDLISIQAYSRSGVRTSLSNEKFTHFMPLYFGLEKEKTIFLVEHAIGFLCKGSTKKFEPSQILEVLPKMILTLVVDITNEALHHSYKSIRMMIYVHRLFTLLLEKYPSLRDVMDGRLQKFIEKAESRIKDETPNIGDLLVYLTVSKKYKWDDLREAYLNEQLDRQVFWVLQELPQLEKADCPELEDAKVE
;
A
#
# COMPACT_ATOMS: atom_id res chain seq x y z
N GLY A 1 -15.62 -28.78 23.17
CA GLY A 1 -14.98 -28.30 21.93
C GLY A 1 -14.63 -29.49 21.06
N GLY A 2 -14.58 -29.30 19.75
CA GLY A 2 -14.07 -30.29 18.79
C GLY A 2 -12.68 -29.92 18.34
N VAL A 3 -11.87 -30.92 17.99
CA VAL A 3 -10.54 -30.73 17.38
C VAL A 3 -10.60 -31.19 15.94
N PHE A 4 -10.53 -30.21 15.03
CA PHE A 4 -10.61 -30.44 13.60
C PHE A 4 -9.22 -30.72 13.03
N HIS A 5 -9.12 -31.74 12.18
CA HIS A 5 -7.86 -32.17 11.60
C HIS A 5 -7.77 -31.69 10.15
N ILE A 6 -6.73 -30.90 9.88
CA ILE A 6 -6.52 -30.19 8.61
C ILE A 6 -5.10 -30.47 8.12
N GLU A 7 -4.96 -30.82 6.84
CA GLU A 7 -3.69 -30.82 6.13
C GLU A 7 -3.54 -29.52 5.34
N ILE A 8 -2.38 -28.89 5.51
CA ILE A 8 -1.97 -27.71 4.75
C ILE A 8 -0.74 -28.12 3.94
N LYS A 9 -0.87 -28.16 2.62
CA LYS A 9 0.21 -28.54 1.72
C LYS A 9 0.73 -27.33 0.97
N PHE A 10 2.00 -27.00 1.20
CA PHE A 10 2.71 -25.94 0.50
C PHE A 10 3.32 -26.51 -0.79
N THR A 11 3.07 -25.84 -1.92
CA THR A 11 3.66 -26.22 -3.22
C THR A 11 5.06 -25.63 -3.36
N GLU A 12 5.82 -26.09 -4.35
CA GLU A 12 7.14 -25.49 -4.67
C GLU A 12 7.04 -24.03 -5.12
N LEU A 13 5.84 -23.59 -5.53
CA LEU A 13 5.55 -22.22 -5.94
C LEU A 13 5.14 -21.32 -4.76
N TYR A 14 4.96 -21.86 -3.55
CA TYR A 14 4.69 -21.06 -2.36
C TYR A 14 5.85 -20.07 -2.09
N PRO A 15 5.58 -18.80 -1.73
CA PRO A 15 4.27 -18.20 -1.42
C PRO A 15 3.55 -17.55 -2.62
N THR A 16 4.04 -17.73 -3.84
CA THR A 16 3.39 -17.18 -5.04
C THR A 16 1.99 -17.73 -5.22
N GLU A 17 1.82 -19.02 -4.94
CA GLU A 17 0.53 -19.71 -4.93
C GLU A 17 0.08 -20.05 -3.50
N PRO A 18 -1.24 -20.13 -3.25
CA PRO A 18 -1.77 -20.54 -1.95
C PRO A 18 -1.39 -21.98 -1.62
N PRO A 19 -1.24 -22.31 -0.33
CA PRO A 19 -1.24 -23.71 0.07
C PRO A 19 -2.61 -24.34 -0.22
N THR A 20 -2.64 -25.64 -0.48
CA THR A 20 -3.90 -26.37 -0.53
C THR A 20 -4.29 -26.80 0.88
N ILE A 21 -5.56 -26.61 1.22
CA ILE A 21 -6.10 -26.96 2.53
C ILE A 21 -7.10 -28.10 2.36
N ARG A 22 -6.84 -29.20 3.07
CA ARG A 22 -7.68 -30.38 3.06
C ARG A 22 -8.17 -30.68 4.46
N LEU A 23 -9.48 -30.83 4.58
CA LEU A 23 -10.14 -31.21 5.81
C LEU A 23 -10.29 -32.75 5.85
N PHE A 24 -9.84 -33.37 6.95
CA PHE A 24 -10.02 -34.81 7.17
C PHE A 24 -11.25 -35.16 8.00
N THR A 25 -11.74 -34.20 8.78
CA THR A 25 -12.92 -34.36 9.63
C THR A 25 -14.15 -33.81 8.93
N PRO A 26 -15.28 -34.55 8.84
CA PRO A 26 -16.48 -34.02 8.20
C PRO A 26 -16.97 -32.76 8.93
N LEU A 27 -17.33 -31.74 8.15
CA LEU A 27 -17.86 -30.47 8.66
C LEU A 27 -18.96 -29.99 7.72
N THR A 28 -20.17 -29.79 8.26
CA THR A 28 -21.28 -29.22 7.50
C THR A 28 -21.16 -27.70 7.49
N HIS A 29 -20.68 -27.14 6.38
CA HIS A 29 -20.53 -25.69 6.22
C HIS A 29 -20.76 -25.26 4.75
N PRO A 30 -21.40 -24.10 4.47
CA PRO A 30 -21.64 -23.61 3.11
C PRO A 30 -20.38 -23.55 2.22
N ASN A 31 -19.23 -23.21 2.82
CA ASN A 31 -17.95 -23.13 2.13
C ASN A 31 -17.09 -24.42 2.22
N VAL A 32 -17.66 -25.57 2.57
CA VAL A 32 -16.98 -26.87 2.58
C VAL A 32 -17.58 -27.77 1.51
N PHE A 33 -16.74 -28.16 0.56
CA PHE A 33 -17.12 -29.03 -0.55
C PHE A 33 -16.35 -30.35 -0.45
N GLY A 34 -17.00 -31.36 0.14
CA GLY A 34 -16.37 -32.65 0.43
C GLY A 34 -15.21 -32.49 1.42
N THR A 35 -13.96 -32.58 0.95
CA THR A 35 -12.75 -32.39 1.78
C THR A 35 -12.09 -31.03 1.59
N THR A 36 -12.61 -30.18 0.71
CA THR A 36 -11.98 -28.92 0.32
C THR A 36 -12.69 -27.76 1.00
N ILE A 37 -11.93 -26.83 1.57
CA ILE A 37 -12.44 -25.58 2.14
C ILE A 37 -12.24 -24.47 1.11
N CYS A 38 -13.33 -23.81 0.72
CA CYS A 38 -13.31 -22.65 -0.17
C CYS A 38 -13.27 -21.37 0.66
N LEU A 39 -12.07 -20.86 0.90
CA LEU A 39 -11.90 -19.53 1.46
C LEU A 39 -11.61 -18.53 0.33
N ASP A 40 -12.15 -17.34 0.46
CA ASP A 40 -11.87 -16.20 -0.41
C ASP A 40 -10.35 -15.94 -0.52
N MET A 41 -9.61 -16.05 0.59
CA MET A 41 -8.16 -15.87 0.61
C MET A 41 -7.37 -16.96 -0.12
N LEU A 42 -7.97 -18.11 -0.43
CA LEU A 42 -7.32 -19.17 -1.23
C LEU A 42 -7.69 -19.06 -2.71
N ASN A 43 -8.62 -18.18 -3.06
CA ASN A 43 -9.04 -17.98 -4.44
C ASN A 43 -7.95 -17.22 -5.20
N THR A 44 -7.58 -17.73 -6.38
CA THR A 44 -6.63 -17.09 -7.30
C THR A 44 -7.31 -16.54 -8.55
N ASN A 45 -8.60 -16.84 -8.76
CA ASN A 45 -9.35 -16.49 -9.96
C ASN A 45 -9.86 -15.05 -9.91
N ASP A 46 -10.37 -14.62 -8.75
CA ASP A 46 -10.96 -13.31 -8.57
C ASP A 46 -9.95 -12.35 -7.95
N ARG A 47 -9.53 -11.33 -8.72
CA ARG A 47 -8.64 -10.26 -8.26
C ARG A 47 -9.46 -9.07 -7.77
N ILE A 48 -10.35 -9.33 -6.82
CA ILE A 48 -11.12 -8.30 -6.15
C ILE A 48 -10.19 -7.64 -5.12
N LEU A 49 -10.27 -6.32 -5.00
CA LEU A 49 -9.48 -5.57 -4.02
C LEU A 49 -9.75 -6.13 -2.61
N TYR A 50 -8.69 -6.42 -1.86
CA TYR A 50 -8.74 -7.03 -0.51
C TYR A 50 -9.24 -8.49 -0.42
N GLN A 51 -9.43 -9.20 -1.54
CA GLN A 51 -9.82 -10.62 -1.54
C GLN A 51 -8.86 -11.44 -2.42
N GLY A 52 -8.73 -12.74 -2.15
CA GLY A 52 -7.88 -13.62 -2.93
C GLY A 52 -6.50 -13.85 -2.31
N TRP A 53 -5.78 -14.85 -2.83
CA TRP A 53 -4.46 -15.19 -2.33
C TRP A 53 -3.43 -14.11 -2.63
N THR A 54 -2.58 -13.89 -1.64
CA THR A 54 -1.48 -12.94 -1.73
C THR A 54 -0.26 -13.51 -1.01
N SER A 55 0.91 -13.42 -1.65
CA SER A 55 2.18 -13.97 -1.12
C SER A 55 2.63 -13.38 0.23
N GLY A 56 1.94 -12.34 0.70
CA GLY A 56 2.15 -11.76 2.02
C GLY A 56 1.55 -12.56 3.16
N TYR A 57 0.53 -13.39 2.91
CA TYR A 57 -0.05 -14.24 3.94
C TYR A 57 0.98 -15.20 4.54
N THR A 58 0.92 -15.35 5.85
CA THR A 58 1.74 -16.28 6.63
C THR A 58 0.92 -17.51 7.00
N VAL A 59 1.59 -18.58 7.44
CA VAL A 59 0.88 -19.74 8.00
C VAL A 59 -0.03 -19.31 9.16
N GLN A 60 0.43 -18.37 9.99
CA GLN A 60 -0.38 -17.79 11.07
C GLN A 60 -1.64 -17.11 10.54
N SER A 61 -1.56 -16.27 9.49
CA SER A 61 -2.75 -15.60 8.96
C SER A 61 -3.74 -16.59 8.34
N VAL A 62 -3.24 -17.64 7.69
CA VAL A 62 -4.09 -18.74 7.18
C VAL A 62 -4.79 -19.46 8.34
N LEU A 63 -4.07 -19.78 9.41
CA LEU A 63 -4.64 -20.43 10.59
C LEU A 63 -5.67 -19.55 11.32
N LEU A 64 -5.42 -18.24 11.44
CA LEU A 64 -6.39 -17.30 12.01
C LEU A 64 -7.66 -17.20 11.17
N GLN A 65 -7.54 -17.21 9.85
CA GLN A 65 -8.71 -17.22 8.97
C GLN A 65 -9.49 -18.53 9.09
N LEU A 66 -8.80 -19.67 9.12
CA LEU A 66 -9.43 -20.98 9.37
C LEU A 66 -10.13 -21.02 10.73
N GLN A 67 -9.54 -20.41 11.75
CA GLN A 67 -10.15 -20.29 13.06
C GLN A 67 -11.42 -19.43 13.02
N SER A 68 -11.37 -18.25 12.38
CA SER A 68 -12.53 -17.39 12.19
C SER A 68 -13.66 -18.11 11.45
N PHE A 69 -13.30 -18.84 10.39
CA PHE A 69 -14.18 -19.69 9.62
C PHE A 69 -14.87 -20.76 10.48
N LEU A 70 -14.12 -21.46 11.35
CA LEU A 70 -14.67 -22.48 12.25
C LEU A 70 -15.53 -21.89 13.38
N PHE A 71 -15.43 -20.59 13.65
CA PHE A 71 -16.24 -19.88 14.65
C PHE A 71 -17.51 -19.24 14.08
N GLU A 72 -17.73 -19.28 12.76
CA GLU A 72 -18.99 -18.82 12.17
C GLU A 72 -20.16 -19.63 12.74
N GLN A 73 -21.26 -18.93 13.05
CA GLN A 73 -22.40 -19.58 13.69
C GLN A 73 -23.04 -20.60 12.72
N PRO A 74 -23.22 -21.85 13.16
CA PRO A 74 -23.88 -22.84 12.33
C PRO A 74 -25.37 -22.49 12.14
N PRO A 75 -26.00 -22.96 11.04
CA PRO A 75 -27.44 -22.86 10.86
C PRO A 75 -28.19 -23.51 12.04
N LYS A 76 -29.26 -22.86 12.52
CA LYS A 76 -30.02 -23.28 13.73
C LYS A 76 -30.51 -24.74 13.68
N ASP A 77 -30.72 -25.29 12.50
CA ASP A 77 -31.25 -26.65 12.31
C ASP A 77 -30.18 -27.76 12.29
N SER A 78 -28.92 -27.47 12.63
CA SER A 78 -27.78 -28.38 12.43
C SER A 78 -27.17 -28.96 13.72
N GLU A 79 -27.76 -28.72 14.89
CA GLU A 79 -27.14 -29.06 16.19
C GLU A 79 -26.76 -30.54 16.37
N GLU A 80 -27.62 -31.47 15.95
CA GLU A 80 -27.36 -32.91 16.10
C GLU A 80 -26.21 -33.39 15.21
N LYS A 81 -26.16 -32.90 13.95
CA LYS A 81 -25.07 -33.18 13.02
C LYS A 81 -23.74 -32.65 13.56
N ILE A 82 -23.75 -31.45 14.13
CA ILE A 82 -22.54 -30.84 14.70
C ILE A 82 -22.02 -31.66 15.90
N LYS A 83 -22.90 -32.18 16.76
CA LYS A 83 -22.49 -33.08 17.86
C LYS A 83 -21.81 -34.35 17.32
N GLU A 84 -22.33 -34.93 16.25
CA GLU A 84 -21.74 -36.10 15.60
C GLU A 84 -20.38 -35.77 14.95
N GLU A 85 -20.28 -34.63 14.28
CA GLU A 85 -19.05 -34.13 13.64
C GLU A 85 -17.95 -33.86 14.68
N VAL A 86 -18.28 -33.19 15.79
CA VAL A 86 -17.35 -32.95 16.90
C VAL A 86 -16.85 -34.27 17.49
N LYS A 87 -17.72 -35.28 17.61
CA LYS A 87 -17.33 -36.61 18.08
C LYS A 87 -16.35 -37.28 17.10
N LYS A 88 -16.69 -37.31 15.81
CA LYS A 88 -15.83 -37.87 14.75
C LYS A 88 -14.48 -37.15 14.67
N ALA A 89 -14.46 -35.84 14.85
CA ALA A 89 -13.26 -35.03 14.83
C ALA A 89 -12.32 -35.39 15.99
N ASN A 90 -12.86 -35.52 17.21
CA ASN A 90 -12.08 -35.91 18.39
C ASN A 90 -11.59 -37.37 18.34
N GLU A 91 -12.30 -38.26 17.65
CA GLU A 91 -11.94 -39.68 17.48
C GLU A 91 -10.96 -39.92 16.31
N PHE A 92 -10.73 -38.92 15.46
CA PHE A 92 -9.86 -39.02 14.30
C PHE A 92 -8.42 -39.41 14.69
N LYS A 93 -7.86 -40.32 13.89
CA LYS A 93 -6.48 -40.79 14.00
C LYS A 93 -5.85 -40.75 12.62
N ASP A 94 -4.77 -40.01 12.48
CA ASP A 94 -3.98 -40.05 11.26
C ASP A 94 -3.15 -41.34 11.23
N LEU A 95 -3.39 -42.18 10.21
CA LEU A 95 -2.71 -43.46 10.02
C LEU A 95 -1.26 -43.30 9.53
N ALA A 96 -0.89 -42.15 8.96
CA ALA A 96 0.44 -41.87 8.45
C ALA A 96 1.36 -41.24 9.50
N VAL A 97 0.84 -40.30 10.30
CA VAL A 97 1.63 -39.46 11.22
C VAL A 97 1.38 -39.78 12.69
N GLY A 98 0.32 -40.53 13.01
CA GLY A 98 0.02 -40.99 14.37
C GLY A 98 -0.55 -39.92 15.31
N HIS A 99 -0.81 -38.70 14.82
CA HIS A 99 -1.46 -37.65 15.62
C HIS A 99 -2.92 -38.02 15.89
N LYS A 100 -3.41 -37.72 17.12
CA LYS A 100 -4.77 -38.07 17.55
C LYS A 100 -5.35 -37.05 18.51
N GLY A 101 -6.56 -36.59 18.19
CA GLY A 101 -7.43 -35.89 19.13
C GLY A 101 -6.79 -34.65 19.79
N PRO A 102 -7.40 -34.13 20.88
CA PRO A 102 -7.04 -32.84 21.46
C PRO A 102 -5.69 -32.76 22.17
N LEU A 103 -5.08 -33.89 22.54
CA LEU A 103 -3.99 -33.93 23.53
C LEU A 103 -2.74 -34.67 23.04
N SER A 104 -2.68 -35.06 21.77
CA SER A 104 -1.52 -35.75 21.21
C SER A 104 -1.08 -35.10 19.89
N PRO A 105 -0.60 -33.83 19.96
CA PRO A 105 0.02 -33.17 18.81
C PRO A 105 1.28 -33.93 18.41
N TYR A 106 1.54 -33.99 17.10
CA TYR A 106 2.77 -34.55 16.56
C TYR A 106 3.42 -33.55 15.60
N PRO A 107 4.69 -33.16 15.82
CA PRO A 107 5.50 -33.46 17.01
C PRO A 107 4.89 -32.85 18.29
N ALA A 108 5.25 -33.37 19.46
CA ALA A 108 4.79 -32.82 20.73
C ALA A 108 5.24 -31.36 20.89
N PHE A 109 4.39 -30.50 21.46
CA PHE A 109 4.77 -29.12 21.74
C PHE A 109 6.00 -29.05 22.66
N SER A 110 6.85 -28.06 22.44
CA SER A 110 8.04 -27.83 23.28
C SER A 110 7.61 -27.48 24.71
N THR A 111 8.12 -28.23 25.69
CA THR A 111 7.89 -27.93 27.12
C THR A 111 8.95 -26.99 27.71
N LYS A 112 9.91 -26.53 26.88
CA LYS A 112 11.09 -25.74 27.27
C LYS A 112 11.02 -24.25 26.88
N GLU A 113 9.85 -23.71 26.56
CA GLU A 113 9.67 -22.27 26.29
C GLU A 113 9.62 -21.46 27.60
N LYS A 114 10.70 -21.44 28.39
CA LYS A 114 10.79 -20.68 29.66
C LYS A 114 11.84 -19.58 29.66
N ASP A 115 12.72 -19.58 28.67
CA ASP A 115 13.87 -18.70 28.66
C ASP A 115 13.46 -17.37 28.01
N LEU A 116 12.91 -16.47 28.83
CA LEU A 116 12.38 -15.16 28.42
C LEU A 116 13.45 -14.32 27.70
N ASP A 117 14.72 -14.56 27.98
CA ASP A 117 15.86 -13.89 27.35
C ASP A 117 15.98 -14.22 25.85
N ASN A 118 15.50 -15.38 25.40
CA ASN A 118 15.39 -15.70 23.96
C ASN A 118 14.31 -14.88 23.23
N PHE A 119 13.49 -14.13 23.96
CA PHE A 119 12.41 -13.28 23.43
C PHE A 119 12.68 -11.78 23.62
N VAL A 120 13.82 -11.41 24.22
CA VAL A 120 14.26 -10.01 24.35
C VAL A 120 14.93 -9.60 23.04
N LEU A 121 14.24 -8.75 22.27
CA LEU A 121 14.75 -8.17 21.03
C LEU A 121 15.57 -6.92 21.35
N ASP A 122 16.84 -7.10 21.71
CA ASP A 122 17.81 -6.00 21.84
C ASP A 122 18.44 -5.75 20.46
N MET A 123 17.65 -5.19 19.53
CA MET A 123 18.06 -4.94 18.16
C MET A 123 18.46 -3.49 17.96
N ASP A 124 19.51 -3.25 17.18
CA ASP A 124 19.87 -1.90 16.77
C ASP A 124 18.89 -1.33 15.71
N ASP A 125 18.87 -0.01 15.53
CA ASP A 125 17.96 0.67 14.58
C ASP A 125 18.10 0.16 13.14
N LEU A 126 19.30 -0.26 12.73
CA LEU A 126 19.55 -0.77 11.39
C LEU A 126 19.01 -2.19 11.24
N GLU A 127 19.20 -3.05 12.24
CA GLU A 127 18.63 -4.39 12.30
C GLU A 127 17.11 -4.34 12.27
N LEU A 128 16.50 -3.42 13.03
CA LEU A 128 15.05 -3.20 13.00
C LEU A 128 14.59 -2.79 11.59
N LEU A 129 15.31 -1.87 10.94
CA LEU A 129 15.00 -1.45 9.58
C LEU A 129 15.15 -2.61 8.58
N GLU A 130 16.20 -3.43 8.69
CA GLU A 130 16.42 -4.59 7.82
C GLU A 130 15.34 -5.66 7.99
N GLN A 131 14.80 -5.82 9.20
CA GLN A 131 13.68 -6.74 9.45
C GLN A 131 12.34 -6.22 8.92
N GLU A 132 12.06 -4.92 9.08
CA GLU A 132 10.79 -4.35 8.65
C GLU A 132 10.71 -4.06 7.14
N VAL A 133 11.83 -3.72 6.51
CA VAL A 133 11.88 -3.33 5.10
C VAL A 133 12.14 -4.57 4.26
N VAL A 134 11.05 -5.25 3.92
CA VAL A 134 11.07 -6.54 3.23
C VAL A 134 10.21 -6.52 1.98
N CYS A 135 10.68 -7.17 0.91
CA CYS A 135 9.85 -7.45 -0.26
C CYS A 135 8.73 -8.41 0.12
N PHE A 136 7.49 -8.03 -0.16
CA PHE A 136 6.33 -8.86 0.17
C PHE A 136 6.32 -10.21 -0.55
N HIS A 137 6.93 -10.28 -1.75
CA HIS A 137 6.92 -11.45 -2.62
C HIS A 137 8.13 -12.35 -2.40
N THR A 138 9.35 -11.86 -2.65
CA THR A 138 10.58 -12.66 -2.53
C THR A 138 11.08 -12.79 -1.10
N ARG A 139 10.49 -12.05 -0.15
CA ARG A 139 10.97 -11.94 1.24
C ARG A 139 12.42 -11.45 1.37
N LEU A 140 12.98 -10.91 0.29
CA LEU A 140 14.28 -10.26 0.32
C LEU A 140 14.19 -9.02 1.21
N ARG A 141 15.03 -9.00 2.24
CA ARG A 141 15.19 -7.89 3.17
C ARG A 141 16.08 -6.81 2.57
N LEU A 142 15.98 -5.61 3.13
CA LEU A 142 16.98 -4.57 2.93
C LEU A 142 18.35 -5.14 3.33
N SER A 143 19.33 -5.00 2.46
CA SER A 143 20.70 -5.46 2.70
C SER A 143 21.64 -4.57 1.91
N LYS A 144 22.83 -4.33 2.46
CA LYS A 144 23.85 -3.44 1.87
C LYS A 144 24.32 -3.85 0.47
N LYS A 145 24.23 -5.13 0.08
CA LYS A 145 24.93 -5.61 -1.13
C LYS A 145 24.05 -5.99 -2.32
N GLU A 146 22.77 -6.33 -2.14
CA GLU A 146 22.07 -7.06 -3.23
C GLU A 146 20.62 -6.65 -3.50
N THR A 147 19.95 -5.93 -2.59
CA THR A 147 18.50 -5.73 -2.69
C THR A 147 18.13 -4.26 -2.92
N THR A 148 17.59 -3.95 -4.09
CA THR A 148 16.85 -2.68 -4.30
C THR A 148 15.37 -2.96 -4.09
N LEU A 149 14.81 -2.32 -3.06
CA LEU A 149 13.39 -2.32 -2.77
C LEU A 149 12.74 -1.02 -3.27
N GLY A 150 11.46 -1.12 -3.58
CA GLY A 150 10.68 -0.01 -4.11
C GLY A 150 9.19 -0.30 -4.01
N ALA A 151 8.39 0.52 -4.66
CA ALA A 151 6.94 0.37 -4.71
C ALA A 151 6.46 0.18 -6.16
N GLY A 152 5.31 -0.49 -6.30
CA GLY A 152 4.57 -0.53 -7.54
C GLY A 152 3.89 0.81 -7.80
N ILE A 153 3.92 1.29 -9.04
CA ILE A 153 3.34 2.56 -9.46
C ILE A 153 2.32 2.37 -10.58
N THR A 154 1.24 3.14 -10.50
CA THR A 154 0.25 3.35 -11.57
C THR A 154 0.07 4.84 -11.84
N LEU A 155 0.07 5.21 -13.12
CA LEU A 155 -0.12 6.58 -13.56
C LEU A 155 -1.55 6.80 -14.07
N SER A 156 -2.14 7.93 -13.72
CA SER A 156 -3.30 8.49 -14.42
C SER A 156 -2.86 9.72 -15.20
N ARG A 157 -3.25 9.82 -16.47
CA ARG A 157 -2.90 10.95 -17.35
C ARG A 157 -4.14 11.69 -17.82
N LEU A 158 -4.00 13.01 -18.03
CA LEU A 158 -5.06 13.82 -18.62
C LEU A 158 -5.25 13.45 -20.10
N PRO A 159 -6.48 13.15 -20.57
CA PRO A 159 -6.71 12.69 -21.94
C PRO A 159 -6.26 13.69 -23.03
N ARG A 160 -6.33 15.00 -22.77
CA ARG A 160 -6.02 16.04 -23.75
C ARG A 160 -4.53 16.41 -23.80
N THR A 161 -3.91 16.62 -22.65
CA THR A 161 -2.51 17.11 -22.56
C THR A 161 -1.51 15.97 -22.42
N GLY A 162 -1.95 14.79 -22.00
CA GLY A 162 -1.08 13.66 -21.69
C GLY A 162 -0.28 13.85 -20.38
N GLU A 163 -0.47 14.95 -19.67
CA GLU A 163 0.22 15.25 -18.41
C GLU A 163 -0.18 14.26 -17.32
N ILE A 164 0.74 14.00 -16.40
CA ILE A 164 0.49 13.12 -15.26
C ILE A 164 -0.47 13.84 -14.31
N ARG A 165 -1.67 13.27 -14.14
CA ARG A 165 -2.70 13.75 -13.19
C ARG A 165 -2.42 13.26 -11.78
N SER A 166 -2.19 11.96 -11.63
CA SER A 166 -1.92 11.32 -10.33
C SER A 166 -0.93 10.18 -10.49
N VAL A 167 -0.23 9.87 -9.39
CA VAL A 167 0.73 8.77 -9.32
C VAL A 167 0.37 7.93 -8.09
N ASN A 168 -0.37 6.85 -8.33
CA ASN A 168 -0.78 5.93 -7.27
C ASN A 168 0.37 4.96 -6.96
N THR A 169 0.62 4.76 -5.66
CA THR A 169 1.73 3.96 -5.14
C THR A 169 1.17 2.82 -4.29
N THR A 170 1.58 1.59 -4.56
CA THR A 170 1.23 0.45 -3.70
C THR A 170 1.84 0.61 -2.31
N LEU A 171 1.13 0.20 -1.27
CA LEU A 171 1.61 0.35 0.11
C LEU A 171 2.64 -0.72 0.54
N ASP A 172 2.76 -1.81 -0.22
CA ASP A 172 3.71 -2.88 0.06
C ASP A 172 4.96 -2.76 -0.80
N LEU A 173 6.11 -3.07 -0.18
CA LEU A 173 7.40 -3.01 -0.85
C LEU A 173 7.64 -4.25 -1.71
N ILE A 174 8.20 -4.02 -2.89
CA ILE A 174 8.60 -5.05 -3.83
C ILE A 174 10.09 -4.91 -4.17
N SER A 175 10.77 -6.03 -4.41
CA SER A 175 12.15 -6.03 -4.90
C SER A 175 12.19 -5.84 -6.40
N ILE A 176 13.25 -5.21 -6.89
CA ILE A 176 13.49 -5.08 -8.33
C ILE A 176 13.55 -6.46 -9.02
N GLN A 177 13.97 -7.51 -8.30
CA GLN A 177 14.00 -8.88 -8.80
C GLN A 177 12.59 -9.44 -8.98
N ALA A 178 11.71 -9.27 -7.99
CA ALA A 178 10.29 -9.67 -8.10
C ALA A 178 9.59 -8.97 -9.27
N TYR A 179 9.86 -7.67 -9.44
CA TYR A 179 9.30 -6.89 -10.54
C TYR A 179 9.86 -7.33 -11.91
N SER A 180 11.18 -7.42 -12.07
CA SER A 180 11.81 -7.61 -13.37
C SER A 180 11.95 -9.07 -13.78
N ARG A 181 12.33 -9.97 -12.86
CA ARG A 181 12.57 -11.40 -13.15
C ARG A 181 11.31 -12.25 -12.97
N SER A 182 10.59 -12.05 -11.86
CA SER A 182 9.38 -12.81 -11.57
C SER A 182 8.11 -12.21 -12.20
N GLY A 183 8.19 -11.02 -12.80
CA GLY A 183 7.08 -10.41 -13.53
C GLY A 183 5.90 -9.97 -12.64
N VAL A 184 6.12 -9.75 -11.33
CA VAL A 184 5.05 -9.39 -10.39
C VAL A 184 4.50 -8.00 -10.72
N ARG A 185 3.18 -7.89 -10.86
CA ARG A 185 2.43 -6.66 -11.20
C ARG A 185 1.17 -6.44 -10.34
N THR A 186 1.06 -7.17 -9.23
CA THR A 186 -0.08 -7.12 -8.30
C THR A 186 0.43 -6.98 -6.87
N SER A 187 -0.11 -6.05 -6.08
CA SER A 187 0.25 -5.81 -4.67
C SER A 187 -0.35 -6.86 -3.72
N LEU A 188 -0.07 -6.78 -2.40
CA LEU A 188 -0.72 -7.66 -1.43
C LEU A 188 -2.22 -7.42 -1.34
N SER A 189 -2.67 -6.19 -1.58
CA SER A 189 -4.09 -5.81 -1.57
C SER A 189 -4.79 -6.12 -2.89
N ASN A 190 -4.14 -6.84 -3.81
CA ASN A 190 -4.61 -7.12 -5.16
C ASN A 190 -4.74 -5.91 -6.10
N GLU A 191 -3.99 -4.84 -5.81
CA GLU A 191 -3.91 -3.67 -6.69
C GLU A 191 -2.95 -3.97 -7.85
N LYS A 192 -3.39 -3.70 -9.08
CA LYS A 192 -2.51 -3.80 -10.24
C LYS A 192 -1.60 -2.57 -10.33
N PHE A 193 -0.34 -2.81 -10.63
CA PHE A 193 0.63 -1.75 -10.91
C PHE A 193 1.42 -2.04 -12.18
N THR A 194 1.87 -0.98 -12.83
CA THR A 194 2.48 -1.05 -14.18
C THR A 194 3.98 -0.82 -14.15
N HIS A 195 4.45 -0.02 -13.19
CA HIS A 195 5.83 0.43 -13.10
C HIS A 195 6.42 0.13 -11.72
N PHE A 196 7.74 0.21 -11.61
CA PHE A 196 8.48 0.08 -10.36
C PHE A 196 9.21 1.37 -10.06
N MET A 197 9.03 1.91 -8.85
CA MET A 197 9.79 3.05 -8.34
C MET A 197 10.72 2.56 -7.23
N PRO A 198 12.05 2.59 -7.44
CA PRO A 198 13.00 2.33 -6.36
C PRO A 198 12.83 3.36 -5.23
N LEU A 199 12.95 2.93 -3.99
CA LEU A 199 12.87 3.80 -2.82
C LEU A 199 14.23 3.84 -2.09
N TYR A 200 14.44 4.92 -1.32
CA TYR A 200 15.68 5.13 -0.58
C TYR A 200 15.51 4.87 0.91
N PHE A 201 16.30 3.91 1.43
CA PHE A 201 16.25 3.50 2.84
C PHE A 201 17.49 3.91 3.64
N GLY A 202 18.42 4.69 3.06
CA GLY A 202 19.66 5.11 3.73
C GLY A 202 20.91 4.34 3.32
N LEU A 203 20.77 3.36 2.41
CA LEU A 203 21.85 2.56 1.85
C LEU A 203 21.97 2.78 0.34
N GLU A 204 23.14 2.51 -0.23
CA GLU A 204 23.35 2.45 -1.68
C GLU A 204 22.89 3.71 -2.45
N LYS A 205 23.15 4.90 -1.88
CA LYS A 205 22.68 6.21 -2.37
C LYS A 205 22.83 6.37 -3.90
N GLU A 206 24.02 6.16 -4.44
CA GLU A 206 24.28 6.35 -5.88
C GLU A 206 23.51 5.36 -6.77
N LYS A 207 23.41 4.10 -6.33
CA LYS A 207 22.66 3.07 -7.05
C LYS A 207 21.17 3.40 -7.05
N THR A 208 20.61 3.83 -5.91
CA THR A 208 19.20 4.22 -5.84
C THR A 208 18.90 5.42 -6.73
N ILE A 209 19.74 6.45 -6.69
CA ILE A 209 19.61 7.63 -7.56
C ILE A 209 19.60 7.21 -9.04
N PHE A 210 20.59 6.41 -9.47
CA PHE A 210 20.69 5.95 -10.84
C PHE A 210 19.40 5.22 -11.29
N LEU A 211 18.89 4.31 -10.47
CA LEU A 211 17.68 3.54 -10.81
C LEU A 211 16.42 4.43 -10.82
N VAL A 212 16.33 5.42 -9.93
CA VAL A 212 15.19 6.34 -9.88
C VAL A 212 15.17 7.28 -11.07
N GLU A 213 16.32 7.77 -11.53
CA GLU A 213 16.42 8.59 -12.76
C GLU A 213 15.88 7.82 -13.98
N HIS A 214 16.26 6.54 -14.10
CA HIS A 214 15.78 5.68 -15.17
C HIS A 214 14.27 5.43 -15.04
N ALA A 215 13.77 5.22 -13.82
CA ALA A 215 12.35 5.04 -13.56
C ALA A 215 11.54 6.30 -13.90
N ILE A 216 11.97 7.48 -13.46
CA ILE A 216 11.29 8.76 -13.75
C ILE A 216 11.34 9.08 -15.25
N GLY A 217 12.50 8.91 -15.90
CA GLY A 217 12.63 9.13 -17.35
C GLY A 217 11.68 8.22 -18.15
N PHE A 218 11.57 6.96 -17.74
CA PHE A 218 10.61 6.01 -18.34
C PHE A 218 9.16 6.40 -18.05
N LEU A 219 8.83 6.77 -16.81
CA LEU A 219 7.49 7.20 -16.43
C LEU A 219 7.03 8.43 -17.22
N CYS A 220 7.88 9.44 -17.40
CA CYS A 220 7.51 10.67 -18.10
C CYS A 220 7.56 10.54 -19.63
N LYS A 221 8.62 9.94 -20.18
CA LYS A 221 8.93 9.97 -21.63
C LYS A 221 8.97 8.59 -22.31
N GLY A 222 8.64 7.51 -21.59
CA GLY A 222 8.69 6.14 -22.12
C GLY A 222 10.11 5.64 -22.42
N SER A 223 11.15 6.34 -21.96
CA SER A 223 12.54 5.99 -22.22
C SER A 223 13.41 6.26 -21.01
N THR A 224 14.18 5.26 -20.60
CA THR A 224 15.11 5.35 -19.47
C THR A 224 16.27 6.31 -19.69
N LYS A 225 16.56 6.68 -20.96
CA LYS A 225 17.66 7.59 -21.34
C LYS A 225 17.25 9.06 -21.39
N LYS A 226 15.96 9.36 -21.29
CA LYS A 226 15.40 10.72 -21.44
C LYS A 226 15.03 11.33 -20.09
N PHE A 227 15.87 11.10 -19.07
CA PHE A 227 15.68 11.71 -17.76
C PHE A 227 16.10 13.19 -17.79
N GLU A 228 15.26 14.06 -17.24
CA GLU A 228 15.55 15.46 -16.99
C GLU A 228 15.19 15.80 -15.54
N PRO A 229 16.02 16.56 -14.79
CA PRO A 229 15.76 16.85 -13.38
C PRO A 229 14.40 17.49 -13.09
N SER A 230 13.85 18.29 -14.01
CA SER A 230 12.51 18.90 -13.87
C SER A 230 11.40 17.86 -13.70
N GLN A 231 11.57 16.66 -14.27
CA GLN A 231 10.60 15.56 -14.17
C GLN A 231 10.45 15.04 -12.73
N ILE A 232 11.44 15.27 -11.86
CA ILE A 232 11.31 14.95 -10.43
C ILE A 232 10.11 15.70 -9.84
N LEU A 233 9.95 16.98 -10.19
CA LEU A 233 8.84 17.81 -9.73
C LEU A 233 7.51 17.45 -10.39
N GLU A 234 7.53 16.69 -11.50
CA GLU A 234 6.31 16.19 -12.13
C GLU A 234 5.76 14.92 -11.45
N VAL A 235 6.65 14.09 -10.89
CA VAL A 235 6.33 12.75 -10.39
C VAL A 235 6.25 12.69 -8.87
N LEU A 236 7.32 13.07 -8.16
CA LEU A 236 7.40 12.83 -6.70
C LEU A 236 6.39 13.65 -5.88
N PRO A 237 6.14 14.94 -6.19
CA PRO A 237 5.08 15.69 -5.51
C PRO A 237 3.72 15.05 -5.67
N LYS A 238 3.40 14.56 -6.88
CA LYS A 238 2.13 13.88 -7.16
C LYS A 238 2.01 12.54 -6.44
N MET A 239 3.11 11.81 -6.26
CA MET A 239 3.12 10.58 -5.45
C MET A 239 2.76 10.88 -3.99
N ILE A 240 3.40 11.89 -3.38
CA ILE A 240 3.12 12.29 -2.00
C ILE A 240 1.69 12.81 -1.88
N LEU A 241 1.27 13.70 -2.78
CA LEU A 241 -0.06 14.29 -2.76
C LEU A 241 -1.15 13.23 -2.93
N THR A 242 -0.98 12.28 -3.86
CA THR A 242 -1.95 11.20 -4.08
C THR A 242 -2.08 10.33 -2.82
N LEU A 243 -0.96 9.98 -2.18
CA LEU A 243 -0.98 9.26 -0.89
C LEU A 243 -1.71 10.06 0.19
N VAL A 244 -1.46 11.37 0.30
CA VAL A 244 -2.15 12.23 1.28
C VAL A 244 -3.65 12.26 1.02
N VAL A 245 -4.07 12.45 -0.23
CA VAL A 245 -5.49 12.48 -0.63
C VAL A 245 -6.17 11.15 -0.35
N ASP A 246 -5.51 10.04 -0.69
CA ASP A 246 -6.05 8.70 -0.46
C ASP A 246 -6.17 8.38 1.04
N ILE A 247 -5.26 8.91 1.87
CA ILE A 247 -5.35 8.85 3.33
C ILE A 247 -6.53 9.72 3.82
N THR A 248 -6.65 10.97 3.39
CA THR A 248 -7.67 11.90 3.90
C THR A 248 -9.09 11.55 3.47
N ASN A 249 -9.26 10.94 2.29
CA ASN A 249 -10.56 10.53 1.77
C ASN A 249 -11.04 9.17 2.34
N GLU A 250 -10.34 8.62 3.33
CA GLU A 250 -10.57 7.27 3.89
C GLU A 250 -10.56 6.14 2.82
N ALA A 251 -10.07 6.43 1.61
CA ALA A 251 -9.96 5.48 0.51
C ALA A 251 -8.89 4.42 0.79
N LEU A 252 -7.85 4.80 1.53
CA LEU A 252 -6.94 3.89 2.19
C LEU A 252 -7.29 3.87 3.68
N HIS A 253 -7.67 2.71 4.22
CA HIS A 253 -7.73 2.52 5.68
C HIS A 253 -6.44 3.07 6.29
N HIS A 254 -6.55 4.01 7.25
CA HIS A 254 -5.45 4.70 7.91
C HIS A 254 -4.49 3.72 8.59
N SER A 255 -3.64 3.10 7.77
CA SER A 255 -2.68 2.11 8.20
C SER A 255 -1.33 2.78 8.35
N TYR A 256 -0.57 2.33 9.35
CA TYR A 256 0.83 2.74 9.52
C TYR A 256 1.64 2.54 8.22
N LYS A 257 1.24 1.62 7.33
CA LYS A 257 1.85 1.40 6.01
C LYS A 257 1.71 2.62 5.09
N SER A 258 0.56 3.28 5.07
CA SER A 258 0.32 4.47 4.24
C SER A 258 1.26 5.62 4.65
N ILE A 259 1.36 5.87 5.95
CA ILE A 259 2.26 6.88 6.52
C ILE A 259 3.73 6.52 6.22
N ARG A 260 4.11 5.25 6.40
CA ARG A 260 5.47 4.78 6.07
C ARG A 260 5.81 4.99 4.60
N MET A 261 4.89 4.65 3.69
CA MET A 261 5.10 4.85 2.26
C MET A 261 5.30 6.33 1.92
N MET A 262 4.46 7.21 2.48
CA MET A 262 4.62 8.66 2.34
C MET A 262 6.00 9.13 2.81
N ILE A 263 6.48 8.63 3.97
CA ILE A 263 7.82 8.94 4.47
C ILE A 263 8.91 8.42 3.52
N TYR A 264 8.77 7.22 2.95
CA TYR A 264 9.75 6.68 2.00
C TYR A 264 9.84 7.51 0.71
N VAL A 265 8.70 7.93 0.17
CA VAL A 265 8.66 8.81 -1.00
C VAL A 265 9.24 10.18 -0.66
N HIS A 266 8.93 10.74 0.52
CA HIS A 266 9.49 12.01 0.99
C HIS A 266 11.01 11.94 1.18
N ARG A 267 11.53 10.84 1.76
CA ARG A 267 12.97 10.60 1.88
C ARG A 267 13.65 10.54 0.51
N LEU A 268 13.03 9.85 -0.45
CA LEU A 268 13.52 9.82 -1.83
C LEU A 268 13.51 11.22 -2.47
N PHE A 269 12.45 12.00 -2.26
CA PHE A 269 12.37 13.36 -2.79
C PHE A 269 13.48 14.25 -2.21
N THR A 270 13.68 14.18 -0.90
CA THR A 270 14.76 14.91 -0.22
C THR A 270 16.13 14.53 -0.78
N LEU A 271 16.38 13.23 -1.01
CA LEU A 271 17.62 12.73 -1.60
C LEU A 271 17.86 13.31 -3.00
N LEU A 272 16.85 13.33 -3.87
CA LEU A 272 17.00 13.89 -5.21
C LEU A 272 17.20 15.41 -5.18
N LEU A 273 16.60 16.13 -4.22
CA LEU A 273 16.83 17.55 -4.02
C LEU A 273 18.21 17.87 -3.43
N GLU A 274 18.86 16.92 -2.76
CA GLU A 274 20.29 17.05 -2.41
C GLU A 274 21.17 16.94 -3.65
N LYS A 275 20.83 16.04 -4.58
CA LYS A 275 21.57 15.87 -5.84
C LYS A 275 21.33 17.03 -6.82
N TYR A 276 20.10 17.54 -6.88
CA TYR A 276 19.66 18.59 -7.80
C TYR A 276 19.18 19.82 -7.02
N PRO A 277 20.09 20.60 -6.41
CA PRO A 277 19.72 21.73 -5.57
C PRO A 277 18.94 22.83 -6.31
N SER A 278 19.16 23.00 -7.62
CA SER A 278 18.43 23.96 -8.46
C SER A 278 16.92 23.74 -8.48
N LEU A 279 16.44 22.52 -8.21
CA LEU A 279 15.01 22.25 -8.10
C LEU A 279 14.40 22.94 -6.89
N ARG A 280 15.16 23.15 -5.81
CA ARG A 280 14.68 23.89 -4.63
C ARG A 280 14.38 25.34 -4.98
N ASP A 281 15.24 25.97 -5.79
CA ASP A 281 15.04 27.35 -6.25
C ASP A 281 13.78 27.46 -7.13
N VAL A 282 13.52 26.46 -7.98
CA VAL A 282 12.30 26.40 -8.79
C VAL A 282 11.06 26.27 -7.91
N MET A 283 11.11 25.42 -6.89
CA MET A 283 10.00 25.22 -5.94
C MET A 283 9.73 26.47 -5.09
N ASP A 284 10.78 27.05 -4.53
CA ASP A 284 10.69 28.28 -3.73
C ASP A 284 10.22 29.45 -4.59
N GLY A 285 10.60 29.51 -5.87
CA GLY A 285 10.09 30.48 -6.83
C GLY A 285 8.60 30.31 -7.12
N ARG A 286 8.09 29.06 -7.19
CA ARG A 286 6.64 28.79 -7.32
C ARG A 286 5.87 29.20 -6.08
N LEU A 287 6.38 28.87 -4.88
CA LEU A 287 5.80 29.30 -3.60
C LEU A 287 5.76 30.82 -3.51
N GLN A 288 6.87 31.49 -3.83
CA GLN A 288 6.95 32.95 -3.81
C GLN A 288 5.91 33.60 -4.71
N LYS A 289 5.82 33.16 -5.98
CA LYS A 289 4.85 33.70 -6.94
C LYS A 289 3.42 33.52 -6.45
N PHE A 290 3.08 32.36 -5.91
CA PHE A 290 1.74 32.09 -5.40
C PHE A 290 1.38 32.96 -4.18
N ILE A 291 2.36 33.21 -3.30
CA ILE A 291 2.18 34.08 -2.13
C ILE A 291 2.02 35.55 -2.58
N GLU A 292 2.92 36.05 -3.42
CA GLU A 292 3.01 37.49 -3.74
C GLU A 292 2.03 37.96 -4.83
N LYS A 293 1.65 37.09 -5.78
CA LYS A 293 0.90 37.49 -6.97
C LYS A 293 -0.43 36.76 -7.06
N ALA A 294 -1.53 37.50 -7.02
CA ALA A 294 -2.87 36.95 -7.15
C ALA A 294 -3.09 36.29 -8.53
N GLU A 295 -2.51 36.87 -9.59
CA GLU A 295 -2.62 36.38 -10.96
C GLU A 295 -1.94 35.02 -11.15
N SER A 296 -1.01 34.65 -10.27
CA SER A 296 -0.34 33.35 -10.30
C SER A 296 -1.13 32.24 -9.58
N ARG A 297 -2.24 32.57 -8.91
CA ARG A 297 -3.03 31.61 -8.12
C ARG A 297 -4.06 30.85 -8.95
N ILE A 298 -4.48 31.43 -10.08
CA ILE A 298 -5.47 30.85 -10.99
C ILE A 298 -5.03 29.49 -11.53
N LYS A 299 -5.99 28.70 -11.99
CA LYS A 299 -5.80 27.31 -12.44
C LYS A 299 -4.85 27.16 -13.63
N ASP A 300 -4.71 28.19 -14.46
CA ASP A 300 -3.82 28.13 -15.64
C ASP A 300 -2.34 28.25 -15.25
N GLU A 301 -2.02 29.07 -14.23
CA GLU A 301 -0.66 29.25 -13.72
C GLU A 301 -0.30 28.23 -12.63
N THR A 302 -1.25 27.92 -11.73
CA THR A 302 -1.11 26.90 -10.68
C THR A 302 -2.23 25.85 -10.79
N PRO A 303 -2.12 24.87 -11.71
CA PRO A 303 -3.17 23.86 -11.90
C PRO A 303 -3.46 23.04 -10.65
N ASN A 304 -2.43 22.72 -9.88
CA ASN A 304 -2.52 21.91 -8.67
C ASN A 304 -1.89 22.60 -7.47
N ILE A 305 -2.72 23.25 -6.66
CA ILE A 305 -2.26 23.89 -5.41
C ILE A 305 -1.72 22.88 -4.40
N GLY A 306 -2.12 21.60 -4.48
CA GLY A 306 -1.60 20.55 -3.60
C GLY A 306 -0.09 20.33 -3.72
N ASP A 307 0.50 20.61 -4.88
CA ASP A 307 1.95 20.53 -5.07
C ASP A 307 2.69 21.52 -4.15
N LEU A 308 2.08 22.68 -3.86
CA LEU A 308 2.66 23.69 -2.96
C LEU A 308 2.79 23.18 -1.52
N LEU A 309 1.81 22.39 -1.05
CA LEU A 309 1.89 21.76 0.28
C LEU A 309 3.07 20.80 0.37
N VAL A 310 3.31 20.02 -0.70
CA VAL A 310 4.47 19.13 -0.77
C VAL A 310 5.78 19.92 -0.86
N TYR A 311 5.79 21.05 -1.58
CA TYR A 311 6.97 21.91 -1.64
C TYR A 311 7.32 22.50 -0.28
N LEU A 312 6.33 22.87 0.53
CA LEU A 312 6.55 23.34 1.90
C LEU A 312 7.23 22.29 2.79
N THR A 313 7.01 20.98 2.59
CA THR A 313 7.62 19.96 3.46
C THR A 313 9.14 19.85 3.28
N VAL A 314 9.67 20.34 2.17
CA VAL A 314 11.11 20.31 1.84
C VAL A 314 11.73 21.69 1.65
N SER A 315 10.93 22.76 1.60
CA SER A 315 11.42 24.14 1.55
C SER A 315 12.10 24.51 2.87
N LYS A 316 13.18 25.27 2.76
CA LYS A 316 13.86 25.88 3.92
C LYS A 316 13.53 27.37 4.07
N LYS A 317 12.91 27.97 3.04
CA LYS A 317 12.66 29.41 2.95
C LYS A 317 11.26 29.78 3.42
N TYR A 318 10.26 29.00 3.03
CA TYR A 318 8.86 29.26 3.34
C TYR A 318 8.30 28.23 4.32
N LYS A 319 7.37 28.68 5.16
CA LYS A 319 6.61 27.87 6.11
C LYS A 319 5.12 27.95 5.79
N TRP A 320 4.34 27.13 6.47
CA TRP A 320 2.87 27.16 6.37
C TRP A 320 2.30 28.55 6.62
N ASP A 321 2.83 29.28 7.61
CA ASP A 321 2.35 30.63 7.94
C ASP A 321 2.48 31.64 6.80
N ASP A 322 3.48 31.47 5.92
CA ASP A 322 3.69 32.34 4.77
C ASP A 322 2.69 32.04 3.63
N LEU A 323 2.27 30.76 3.51
CA LEU A 323 1.40 30.29 2.43
C LEU A 323 -0.09 30.30 2.79
N ARG A 324 -0.43 30.14 4.08
CA ARG A 324 -1.78 29.76 4.55
C ARG A 324 -2.89 30.67 4.02
N GLU A 325 -2.68 31.97 3.99
CA GLU A 325 -3.72 32.93 3.62
C GLU A 325 -4.03 32.83 2.12
N ALA A 326 -2.99 32.93 1.28
CA ALA A 326 -3.12 32.77 -0.17
C ALA A 326 -3.69 31.40 -0.54
N TYR A 327 -3.28 30.33 0.16
CA TYR A 327 -3.73 28.98 -0.11
C TYR A 327 -5.18 28.75 0.27
N LEU A 328 -5.61 29.17 1.47
CA LEU A 328 -6.98 28.98 1.92
C LEU A 328 -7.97 29.78 1.07
N ASN A 329 -7.63 31.00 0.69
CA ASN A 329 -8.48 31.82 -0.19
C ASN A 329 -8.67 31.12 -1.55
N GLU A 330 -7.57 30.76 -2.22
CA GLU A 330 -7.66 30.07 -3.52
C GLU A 330 -8.33 28.69 -3.41
N GLN A 331 -8.12 27.97 -2.29
CA GLN A 331 -8.78 26.69 -2.07
C GLN A 331 -10.29 26.87 -1.95
N LEU A 332 -10.77 27.88 -1.22
CA LEU A 332 -12.19 28.22 -1.12
C LEU A 332 -12.77 28.63 -2.47
N ASP A 333 -12.06 29.46 -3.24
CA ASP A 333 -12.48 29.88 -4.58
C ASP A 333 -12.67 28.68 -5.52
N ARG A 334 -11.75 27.71 -5.48
CA ARG A 334 -11.86 26.47 -6.26
C ARG A 334 -12.99 25.54 -5.81
N GLN A 335 -13.49 25.69 -4.58
CA GLN A 335 -14.64 24.93 -4.08
C GLN A 335 -15.98 25.49 -4.53
N VAL A 336 -16.06 26.77 -4.93
CA VAL A 336 -17.33 27.43 -5.28
C VAL A 336 -18.12 26.61 -6.31
N PHE A 337 -17.47 26.09 -7.34
CA PHE A 337 -18.12 25.25 -8.34
C PHE A 337 -18.79 24.01 -7.73
N TRP A 338 -18.08 23.29 -6.85
CA TRP A 338 -18.60 22.08 -6.21
C TRP A 338 -19.73 22.38 -5.24
N VAL A 339 -19.60 23.48 -4.48
CA VAL A 339 -20.64 23.96 -3.56
C VAL A 339 -21.92 24.33 -4.31
N LEU A 340 -21.81 25.03 -5.45
CA LEU A 340 -22.97 25.37 -6.28
C LEU A 340 -23.63 24.15 -6.92
N GLN A 341 -22.85 23.12 -7.27
CA GLN A 341 -23.40 21.84 -7.73
C GLN A 341 -24.20 21.12 -6.65
N GLU A 342 -23.75 21.14 -5.39
CA GLU A 342 -24.46 20.50 -4.28
C GLU A 342 -25.64 21.34 -3.75
N LEU A 343 -25.54 22.67 -3.82
CA LEU A 343 -26.54 23.61 -3.31
C LEU A 343 -26.95 24.65 -4.37
N PRO A 344 -27.70 24.25 -5.41
CA PRO A 344 -28.06 25.14 -6.52
C PRO A 344 -28.83 26.40 -6.11
N GLN A 345 -29.49 26.40 -4.94
CA GLN A 345 -30.18 27.56 -4.39
C GLN A 345 -29.26 28.76 -4.10
N LEU A 346 -27.95 28.53 -3.88
CA LEU A 346 -26.97 29.59 -3.64
C LEU A 346 -26.63 30.37 -4.92
N GLU A 347 -26.84 29.79 -6.10
CA GLU A 347 -26.65 30.47 -7.39
C GLU A 347 -27.66 31.61 -7.61
N LYS A 348 -28.82 31.52 -6.95
CA LYS A 348 -29.96 32.46 -7.07
C LYS A 348 -30.06 33.45 -5.91
N ALA A 349 -29.17 33.37 -4.93
CA ALA A 349 -29.10 34.39 -3.89
C ALA A 349 -28.47 35.64 -4.51
N ASP A 350 -29.30 36.62 -4.89
CA ASP A 350 -28.86 37.94 -5.33
C ASP A 350 -27.97 38.56 -4.24
N CYS A 351 -26.66 38.38 -4.38
CA CYS A 351 -25.66 39.09 -3.59
C CYS A 351 -25.12 40.21 -4.50
N PRO A 352 -25.45 41.48 -4.24
CA PRO A 352 -25.05 42.61 -5.08
C PRO A 352 -23.53 42.73 -5.26
N GLU A 353 -22.75 42.10 -4.38
CA GLU A 353 -21.29 42.11 -4.35
C GLU A 353 -20.65 41.05 -5.27
N LEU A 354 -21.43 40.08 -5.81
CA LEU A 354 -20.95 39.03 -6.71
C LEU A 354 -21.08 39.38 -8.20
N GLU A 355 -21.74 40.48 -8.56
CA GLU A 355 -21.86 40.93 -9.97
C GLU A 355 -20.53 41.47 -10.51
N ASP A 356 -19.69 42.07 -9.66
CA ASP A 356 -18.35 42.56 -10.05
C ASP A 356 -17.34 41.41 -10.26
N ALA A 357 -17.56 40.24 -9.65
CA ALA A 357 -16.66 39.08 -9.77
C ALA A 357 -16.94 38.19 -11.00
N LYS A 358 -18.00 38.49 -11.79
CA LYS A 358 -18.31 37.76 -13.03
C LYS A 358 -17.63 38.35 -14.27
N VAL A 359 -16.80 39.38 -14.08
CA VAL A 359 -16.03 40.04 -15.14
C VAL A 359 -14.56 40.17 -14.70
N GLU A 360 -13.87 39.05 -14.44
CA GLU A 360 -12.41 38.95 -14.55
C GLU A 360 -11.94 37.50 -14.64
#